data_AF-K1U1W0-F1
#
_entry.id   AF-K1U1W0-F1
#
_cell.length_a   1.000
_cell.length_b   1.000
_cell.length_c   1.000
_cell.angle_alpha   90.00
_cell.angle_beta   90.00
_cell.angle_gamma   90.00
#
_symmetry.space_group_name_H-M   'P 1'
#
loop_
_entity.id
_entity.type
_entity.pdbx_description
1 polymer ?
#
loop_
_entity_poly.entity_id
_entity_poly.type
_entity_poly.pdbx_seq_one_letter_code
_entity_poly.pdbx_strand_id
1 'polypeptide(L)'
;MRTKEVGSMKKYSIIYADPPWAYRTYSKKGQGRSAESHYPTMCIEDIKALPVGELAAKDCALFLWITFPCLCEALEVLTAWGLFL
;
A
#
# COMPACT_ATOMS: atom_id res chain seq x y z
N MET A 1 15.88 -31.31 -19.32
CA MET A 1 14.88 -30.32 -18.90
C MET A 1 15.57 -29.36 -17.93
N ARG A 2 15.92 -28.14 -18.37
CA ARG A 2 16.58 -27.13 -17.49
C ARG A 2 15.51 -26.50 -16.61
N THR A 3 15.55 -26.77 -15.31
CA THR A 3 14.80 -26.01 -14.30
C THR A 3 15.29 -24.58 -14.34
N LYS A 4 14.42 -23.61 -14.67
CA LYS A 4 14.74 -22.19 -14.48
C LYS A 4 14.88 -21.98 -12.98
N GLU A 5 16.06 -21.60 -12.51
CA GLU A 5 16.20 -21.04 -11.16
C GLU A 5 15.25 -19.83 -11.09
N VAL A 6 14.26 -19.92 -10.21
CA VAL A 6 13.47 -18.76 -9.82
C VAL A 6 14.45 -17.89 -9.04
N GLY A 7 15.05 -16.91 -9.71
CA GLY A 7 15.95 -15.95 -9.08
C GLY A 7 15.27 -15.35 -7.86
N SER A 8 15.97 -15.36 -6.73
CA SER A 8 15.48 -14.77 -5.47
C SER A 8 14.90 -13.37 -5.75
N MET A 9 13.68 -13.11 -5.32
CA MET A 9 13.03 -11.79 -5.44
C MET A 9 13.95 -10.72 -4.88
N LYS A 10 14.22 -9.68 -5.69
CA LYS A 10 15.10 -8.58 -5.29
C LYS A 10 14.47 -7.86 -4.10
N LYS A 11 15.25 -7.70 -3.03
CA LYS A 11 14.84 -6.95 -1.83
C LYS A 11 15.30 -5.50 -1.92
N TYR A 12 14.52 -4.60 -1.35
CA TYR A 12 14.75 -3.16 -1.39
C TYR A 12 14.96 -2.62 0.02
N SER A 13 15.99 -1.79 0.20
CA SER A 13 16.27 -1.09 1.46
C SER A 13 15.43 0.18 1.64
N ILE A 14 14.84 0.68 0.55
CA ILE A 14 13.95 1.84 0.55
C ILE A 14 12.77 1.54 -0.37
N ILE A 15 11.56 1.71 0.16
CA ILE A 15 10.31 1.59 -0.59
C ILE A 15 9.56 2.93 -0.51
N TYR A 16 9.07 3.39 -1.65
CA TYR A 16 8.11 4.50 -1.73
C TYR A 16 6.79 3.94 -2.24
N ALA A 17 5.71 4.10 -1.49
CA ALA A 17 4.40 3.55 -1.81
C ALA A 17 3.33 4.65 -1.75
N ASP A 18 2.47 4.67 -2.76
CA ASP A 18 1.29 5.54 -2.84
C ASP A 18 0.06 4.68 -3.19
N PRO A 19 -0.55 4.01 -2.19
CA PRO A 19 -1.71 3.17 -2.43
C PRO A 19 -2.93 4.01 -2.89
N PRO A 20 -3.79 3.47 -3.77
CA PRO A 20 -4.99 4.16 -4.22
C PRO A 20 -6.10 4.04 -3.16
N TRP A 21 -5.98 4.78 -2.06
CA TRP A 21 -6.88 4.74 -0.90
C TRP A 21 -8.34 5.03 -1.24
N ALA A 22 -9.24 4.08 -0.97
CA ALA A 22 -10.68 4.36 -0.90
C ALA A 22 -11.03 4.95 0.48
N TYR A 23 -11.75 6.07 0.50
CA TYR A 23 -12.22 6.68 1.75
C TYR A 23 -13.60 7.31 1.59
N ARG A 24 -14.34 7.32 2.70
CA ARG A 24 -15.74 7.77 2.71
C ARG A 24 -15.83 9.29 2.55
N THR A 25 -16.72 9.74 1.68
CA THR A 25 -17.13 11.14 1.61
C THR A 25 -18.59 11.30 2.04
N TYR A 26 -18.90 12.40 2.73
CA TYR A 26 -20.22 12.63 3.34
C TYR A 26 -21.13 13.58 2.54
N SER A 27 -20.73 13.95 1.32
CA SER A 27 -21.54 14.81 0.43
C SER A 27 -21.25 14.54 -1.04
N LYS A 28 -22.22 14.84 -1.92
CA LYS A 28 -22.02 14.77 -3.38
C LYS A 28 -20.88 15.66 -3.89
N LYS A 29 -20.70 16.83 -3.28
CA LYS A 29 -19.58 17.74 -3.59
C LYS A 29 -18.24 17.15 -3.16
N GLY A 30 -18.22 16.38 -2.06
CA GLY A 30 -17.05 15.64 -1.59
C GLY A 30 -16.71 14.47 -2.52
N GLN A 31 -17.71 13.75 -3.02
CA GLN A 31 -17.53 12.68 -4.01
C GLN A 31 -16.85 13.19 -5.28
N GLY A 32 -17.28 14.34 -5.82
CA GLY A 32 -16.65 14.96 -6.99
C GLY A 32 -15.21 15.47 -6.78
N ARG A 33 -14.69 15.39 -5.55
CA ARG A 33 -13.30 15.74 -5.20
C ARG A 33 -12.51 14.53 -4.68
N SER A 34 -13.12 13.35 -4.59
CA SER A 34 -12.44 12.14 -4.14
C SER A 34 -11.56 11.57 -5.24
N ALA A 35 -10.55 10.79 -4.86
CA ALA A 35 -9.69 10.05 -5.78
C ALA A 35 -10.49 9.19 -6.77
N GLU A 36 -11.59 8.59 -6.29
CA GLU A 36 -12.52 7.76 -7.08
C GLU A 36 -13.14 8.47 -8.28
N SER A 37 -13.25 9.80 -8.25
CA SER A 37 -13.72 10.58 -9.41
C SER A 37 -12.68 10.66 -10.53
N HIS A 38 -11.42 10.29 -10.27
CA HIS A 38 -10.30 10.42 -11.20
C HIS A 38 -9.69 9.07 -11.58
N TYR A 39 -9.66 8.09 -10.68
CA TYR A 39 -9.11 6.75 -10.92
C TYR A 39 -9.71 5.70 -9.96
N PRO A 40 -9.67 4.40 -10.30
CA PRO A 40 -10.12 3.33 -9.39
C PRO A 40 -9.29 3.28 -8.11
N THR A 41 -9.98 3.12 -6.98
CA THR A 41 -9.37 2.94 -5.66
C THR A 41 -9.45 1.49 -5.20
N MET A 42 -8.71 1.15 -4.15
CA MET A 42 -8.72 -0.15 -3.49
C MET A 42 -9.26 -0.04 -2.07
N CYS A 43 -9.97 -1.07 -1.62
CA CYS A 43 -10.33 -1.18 -0.21
C CYS A 43 -9.09 -1.48 0.63
N ILE A 44 -9.22 -1.32 1.94
CA ILE A 44 -8.08 -1.47 2.85
C ILE A 44 -7.55 -2.91 2.88
N GLU A 45 -8.43 -3.90 2.71
CA GLU A 45 -8.07 -5.32 2.66
C GLU A 45 -7.17 -5.62 1.45
N ASP A 46 -7.49 -5.06 0.28
CA ASP A 46 -6.71 -5.23 -0.94
C ASP A 46 -5.34 -4.55 -0.83
N ILE A 47 -5.28 -3.36 -0.21
CA ILE A 47 -4.01 -2.67 0.04
C ILE A 47 -3.12 -3.50 0.97
N LYS A 48 -3.68 -4.05 2.06
CA LYS A 48 -2.95 -4.92 3.00
C LYS A 48 -2.41 -6.18 2.33
N ALA A 49 -3.13 -6.73 1.36
CA ALA A 49 -2.74 -7.94 0.63
C ALA A 49 -1.60 -7.72 -0.38
N LEU A 50 -1.19 -6.48 -0.67
CA LEU A 50 -0.06 -6.21 -1.54
C LEU A 50 1.24 -6.82 -0.96
N PRO A 51 2.11 -7.44 -1.79
CA PRO A 51 3.30 -8.16 -1.33
C PRO A 51 4.47 -7.22 -0.98
N VAL A 52 4.20 -6.02 -0.44
CA VAL A 52 5.23 -5.01 -0.15
C VAL A 52 6.23 -5.52 0.90
N GLY A 53 5.74 -6.22 1.92
CA GLY A 53 6.60 -6.88 2.92
C GLY A 53 7.54 -7.93 2.30
N GLU A 54 7.09 -8.63 1.27
CA GLU A 54 7.93 -9.59 0.53
C GLU A 54 8.99 -8.90 -0.34
N LEU A 55 8.87 -7.60 -0.61
CA LEU A 55 9.87 -6.81 -1.34
C LEU A 55 10.86 -6.10 -0.39
N ALA A 56 10.52 -5.96 0.89
CA ALA A 56 11.36 -5.27 1.86
C ALA A 56 12.60 -6.10 2.26
N ALA A 57 13.76 -5.42 2.31
CA ALA A 57 14.95 -5.92 3.00
C ALA A 57 14.74 -5.90 4.52
N LYS A 58 15.63 -6.56 5.28
CA LYS A 58 15.55 -6.61 6.75
C LYS A 58 15.49 -5.22 7.39
N ASP A 59 16.39 -4.32 7.00
CA ASP A 59 16.46 -2.94 7.48
C ASP A 59 15.95 -2.01 6.37
N CYS A 60 14.63 -2.00 6.15
CA CYS A 60 13.97 -1.24 5.09
C CYS A 60 13.32 0.04 5.63
N ALA A 61 13.53 1.16 4.94
CA ALA A 61 12.77 2.39 5.15
C ALA A 61 11.57 2.43 4.19
N LEU A 62 10.38 2.71 4.72
CA LEU A 62 9.16 2.92 3.94
C LEU A 62 8.72 4.37 4.01
N PHE A 63 8.53 4.97 2.83
CA PHE A 63 7.83 6.24 2.65
C PHE A 63 6.43 5.94 2.11
N LEU A 64 5.43 6.03 2.97
CA LEU A 64 4.04 5.73 2.63
C LEU A 64 3.24 7.02 2.47
N TRP A 65 2.70 7.26 1.29
CA TRP A 65 1.75 8.35 1.05
C TRP A 65 0.37 7.95 1.59
N ILE A 66 -0.24 8.84 2.38
CA ILE A 66 -1.55 8.63 2.99
C ILE A 66 -2.43 9.86 2.81
N THR A 67 -3.74 9.62 2.72
CA THR A 67 -4.72 10.68 2.94
C THR A 67 -5.05 10.79 4.42
N PHE A 68 -5.34 12.00 4.92
CA PHE A 68 -5.67 12.23 6.33
C PHE A 68 -6.79 11.32 6.87
N PRO A 69 -7.89 11.04 6.12
CA PRO A 69 -8.94 10.13 6.58
C PRO A 69 -8.50 8.67 6.78
N CYS A 70 -7.37 8.25 6.18
CA CYS A 70 -6.88 6.88 6.19
C CYS A 70 -5.69 6.67 7.14
N LEU A 71 -5.46 7.59 8.09
CA LEU A 71 -4.31 7.52 8.97
C LEU A 71 -4.30 6.25 9.84
N CYS A 72 -5.46 5.85 10.39
CA CYS A 72 -5.56 4.64 11.21
C CYS A 72 -5.35 3.38 10.35
N GLU A 73 -5.98 3.34 9.19
CA GLU A 73 -5.89 2.27 8.21
C GLU A 73 -4.46 2.09 7.71
N ALA A 74 -3.70 3.17 7.56
CA ALA A 74 -2.29 3.12 7.19
C ALA A 74 -1.44 2.41 8.24
N LEU A 75 -1.73 2.57 9.54
CA LEU A 75 -1.04 1.81 10.60
C LEU A 75 -1.32 0.30 10.46
N GLU A 76 -2.56 -0.07 10.15
CA GLU A 76 -2.92 -1.47 9.92
C GLU A 76 -2.22 -2.05 8.67
N VAL A 77 -2.00 -1.23 7.64
CA VAL A 77 -1.22 -1.61 6.45
C VAL A 77 0.24 -1.83 6.80
N LEU A 78 0.85 -0.94 7.60
CA LEU A 78 2.23 -1.10 8.05
C LEU A 78 2.41 -2.41 8.84
N THR A 79 1.45 -2.75 9.71
CA THR A 79 1.44 -4.03 10.43
C THR A 79 1.28 -5.21 9.46
N ALA A 80 0.33 -5.16 8.52
CA ALA A 80 0.10 -6.24 7.55
C ALA A 80 1.32 -6.51 6.66
N TRP A 81 2.05 -5.46 6.28
CA TRP A 81 3.28 -5.58 5.51
C TRP A 81 4.51 -5.95 6.34
N GLY A 82 4.39 -6.08 7.68
CA GLY A 82 5.51 -6.41 8.56
C GLY A 82 6.57 -5.30 8.66
N LEU A 83 6.16 -4.04 8.44
CA LEU A 83 7.02 -2.85 8.49
C LEU A 83 6.71 -1.96 9.71
N PHE A 84 5.85 -2.45 10.60
CA PHE A 84 5.56 -1.88 11.91
C PHE A 84 6.00 -2.87 12.99
N LEU A 85 6.48 -2.34 14.12
CA LEU A 85 7.07 -3.06 15.27
C LEU A 85 6.40 -4.39 15.62
#